data_AF-A0A2Z4JEJ6-F1
#
_entry.id   AF-A0A2Z4JEJ6-F1
#
_cell.length_a   1.000
_cell.length_b   1.000
_cell.length_c   1.000
_cell.angle_alpha   90.00
_cell.angle_beta   90.00
_cell.angle_gamma   90.00
#
_symmetry.space_group_name_H-M   'P 1'
#
loop_
_entity.id
_entity.type
_entity.pdbx_description
1 polymer ?
#
loop_
_entity_poly.entity_id
_entity_poly.type
_entity_poly.pdbx_seq_one_letter_code
_entity_poly.pdbx_strand_id
1 'polypeptide(L)'
;MADHHRAELVVDALKMAAAAAACRKGAALDRVHRGLTVQGFQPVEHVVDSGYISPDSIHQASQQWGITLFGPVRDDPQASKRPGFANQDFHIDWQARTLTCPNGVTSPAWKPTLGDGHPRLSVLFPRKACRECADRLKCTGNVDGMGRHIFLMPQPLQEIQTQHRAEQTTAEWRRRYAIRAGLRSHGLRHGACPWPAELPL
;
A
#
# COMPACT_ATOMS: atom_id res chain seq x y z
N MET A 1 23.72 -17.08 -31.33
CA MET A 1 24.01 -16.33 -30.09
C MET A 1 23.37 -14.96 -30.24
N ALA A 2 22.12 -14.81 -29.81
CA ALA A 2 21.40 -13.54 -29.92
C ALA A 2 21.41 -12.89 -28.53
N ASP A 3 22.18 -11.81 -28.45
CA ASP A 3 22.36 -10.95 -27.29
C ASP A 3 21.00 -10.37 -26.87
N HIS A 4 20.44 -10.88 -25.78
CA HIS A 4 19.23 -10.35 -25.17
C HIS A 4 19.61 -9.11 -24.38
N HIS A 5 19.65 -7.96 -25.05
CA HIS A 5 19.64 -6.66 -24.38
C HIS A 5 18.36 -6.54 -23.55
N ARG A 6 18.49 -6.87 -22.26
CA ARG A 6 17.52 -6.68 -21.21
C ARG A 6 17.37 -5.17 -20.99
N ALA A 7 16.50 -4.54 -21.77
CA ALA A 7 16.06 -3.18 -21.50
C ALA A 7 15.22 -3.20 -20.22
N GLU A 8 15.82 -2.82 -19.09
CA GLU A 8 15.10 -2.49 -17.86
C GLU A 8 14.22 -1.26 -18.12
N LEU A 9 13.03 -1.49 -18.68
CA LEU A 9 12.04 -0.44 -18.85
C LEU A 9 11.32 -0.26 -17.50
N VAL A 10 11.68 0.81 -16.80
CA VAL A 10 10.77 1.45 -15.83
C VAL A 10 9.59 1.97 -16.65
N VAL A 11 8.45 1.30 -16.57
CA VAL A 11 7.25 1.78 -17.28
C VAL A 11 6.63 2.89 -16.46
N ASP A 12 6.92 4.14 -16.83
CA ASP A 12 6.07 5.28 -16.53
C ASP A 12 4.83 5.18 -17.43
N ALA A 13 3.77 4.56 -16.91
CA ALA A 13 2.51 4.39 -17.64
C ALA A 13 1.76 5.73 -17.75
N LEU A 14 2.21 6.62 -18.65
CA LEU A 14 1.51 7.85 -19.00
C LEU A 14 0.94 7.90 -20.42
N LYS A 15 0.86 6.78 -21.17
CA LYS A 15 0.27 6.81 -22.54
C LYS A 15 -0.78 5.77 -22.94
N MET A 16 -1.41 5.03 -22.01
CA MET A 16 -2.60 4.22 -22.34
C MET A 16 -3.66 4.32 -21.22
N ALA A 17 -4.29 5.48 -21.09
CA ALA A 17 -5.54 5.63 -20.35
C ALA A 17 -6.69 5.92 -21.33
N ALA A 18 -7.06 4.92 -22.13
CA ALA A 18 -8.38 4.90 -22.77
C ALA A 18 -9.36 4.20 -21.81
N ALA A 19 -10.27 5.01 -21.26
CA ALA A 19 -11.57 4.67 -20.68
C ALA A 19 -11.69 3.42 -19.78
N ALA A 20 -11.73 3.62 -18.46
CA ALA A 20 -12.54 2.77 -17.56
C ALA A 20 -12.79 3.44 -16.20
N ALA A 21 -13.58 4.52 -16.18
CA ALA A 21 -14.23 4.99 -14.97
C ALA A 21 -15.39 4.05 -14.61
N ALA A 22 -15.09 2.91 -13.97
CA ALA A 22 -16.05 2.03 -13.24
C ALA A 22 -15.42 0.74 -12.67
N CYS A 23 -14.16 0.42 -12.97
CA CYS A 23 -13.56 -0.85 -12.55
C CYS A 23 -12.85 -0.71 -11.19
N ARG A 24 -12.94 -1.72 -10.32
CA ARG A 24 -12.09 -1.84 -9.13
C ARG A 24 -10.64 -1.51 -9.53
N LYS A 25 -9.95 -0.66 -8.79
CA LYS A 25 -8.64 -0.12 -9.22
C LYS A 25 -7.58 -1.21 -9.46
N GLY A 26 -7.64 -2.33 -8.72
CA GLY A 26 -6.82 -3.52 -9.01
C GLY A 26 -7.05 -4.10 -10.41
N ALA A 27 -8.29 -4.09 -10.90
CA ALA A 27 -8.61 -4.51 -12.27
C ALA A 27 -8.18 -3.50 -13.34
N ALA A 28 -7.83 -2.26 -12.98
CA ALA A 28 -7.16 -1.34 -13.91
C ALA A 28 -5.68 -1.72 -14.06
N LEU A 29 -4.97 -2.00 -12.95
CA LEU A 29 -3.56 -2.43 -13.00
C LEU A 29 -3.38 -3.75 -13.76
N ASP A 30 -4.20 -4.76 -13.46
CA ASP A 30 -4.14 -6.05 -14.14
C ASP A 30 -4.29 -5.92 -15.67
N ARG A 31 -5.18 -5.04 -16.12
CA ARG A 31 -5.38 -4.77 -17.55
C ARG A 31 -4.16 -4.11 -18.19
N VAL A 32 -3.51 -3.17 -17.50
CA VAL A 32 -2.28 -2.53 -17.98
C VAL A 32 -1.16 -3.57 -18.08
N HIS A 33 -0.93 -4.35 -17.03
CA HIS A 33 0.12 -5.39 -17.01
C HIS A 33 -0.10 -6.45 -18.08
N ARG A 34 -1.35 -6.89 -18.27
CA ARG A 34 -1.74 -7.79 -19.35
C ARG A 34 -1.48 -7.20 -20.73
N GLY A 35 -1.90 -5.96 -20.96
CA GLY A 35 -1.73 -5.28 -22.25
C GLY A 35 -0.25 -5.16 -22.64
N LEU A 36 0.61 -4.78 -21.69
CA LEU A 36 2.06 -4.73 -21.89
C LEU A 36 2.64 -6.11 -22.24
N THR A 37 2.24 -7.14 -21.49
CA THR A 37 2.68 -8.52 -21.74
C THR A 37 2.28 -9.02 -23.13
N VAL A 38 1.04 -8.76 -23.54
CA VAL A 38 0.53 -9.12 -24.89
C VAL A 38 1.33 -8.41 -25.99
N GLN A 39 1.78 -7.19 -25.74
CA GLN A 39 2.64 -6.43 -26.65
C GLN A 39 4.12 -6.86 -26.60
N GLY A 40 4.47 -7.87 -25.78
CA GLY A 40 5.83 -8.38 -25.65
C GLY A 40 6.71 -7.61 -24.65
N PHE A 41 6.15 -6.66 -23.91
CA PHE A 41 6.87 -5.94 -22.85
C PHE A 41 6.82 -6.68 -21.53
N GLN A 42 7.92 -6.66 -20.78
CA GLN A 42 8.03 -7.22 -19.43
C GLN A 42 8.59 -6.15 -18.50
N PRO A 43 7.73 -5.29 -17.91
CA PRO A 43 8.15 -4.29 -16.95
C PRO A 43 8.77 -4.98 -15.75
N VAL A 44 9.90 -4.50 -15.26
CA VAL A 44 10.46 -4.97 -13.97
C VAL A 44 9.92 -4.14 -12.80
N GLU A 45 9.55 -2.88 -13.07
CA GLU A 45 9.00 -1.93 -12.11
C GLU A 45 7.89 -1.08 -12.77
N HIS A 46 6.83 -0.78 -12.02
CA HIS A 46 5.73 0.11 -12.42
C HIS A 46 5.50 1.15 -11.32
N VAL A 47 5.73 2.42 -11.66
CA VAL A 47 5.55 3.55 -10.74
C VAL A 47 4.12 4.10 -10.81
N VAL A 48 3.43 4.20 -9.68
CA VAL A 48 2.00 4.56 -9.60
C VAL A 48 1.69 5.59 -8.51
N ASP A 49 0.52 6.25 -8.61
CA ASP A 49 0.02 7.14 -7.57
C ASP A 49 -0.61 6.39 -6.39
N SER A 50 -0.75 7.10 -5.25
CA SER A 50 -1.46 6.63 -4.04
C SER A 50 -2.88 6.13 -4.30
N GLY A 51 -3.47 6.51 -5.45
CA GLY A 51 -4.77 6.04 -5.87
C GLY A 51 -4.80 4.60 -6.35
N TYR A 52 -3.69 4.04 -6.81
CA TYR A 52 -3.60 2.72 -7.46
C TYR A 52 -2.81 1.70 -6.66
N ILE A 53 -2.10 2.11 -5.60
CA ILE A 53 -1.25 1.24 -4.81
C ILE A 53 -1.86 0.91 -3.44
N SER A 54 -1.89 -0.38 -3.12
CA SER A 54 -2.21 -0.94 -1.82
C SER A 54 -1.35 -2.19 -1.58
N PRO A 55 -1.27 -2.72 -0.35
CA PRO A 55 -0.58 -3.98 -0.10
C PRO A 55 -1.09 -5.13 -0.99
N ASP A 56 -2.41 -5.23 -1.18
CA ASP A 56 -3.01 -6.21 -2.09
C ASP A 56 -2.54 -6.04 -3.54
N SER A 57 -2.50 -4.80 -4.06
CA SER A 57 -2.09 -4.58 -5.45
C SER A 57 -0.59 -4.80 -5.66
N ILE A 58 0.25 -4.48 -4.66
CA ILE A 58 1.68 -4.78 -4.67
C ILE A 58 1.89 -6.30 -4.69
N HIS A 59 1.22 -7.01 -3.78
CA HIS A 59 1.31 -8.46 -3.68
C HIS A 59 0.85 -9.13 -4.98
N GLN A 60 -0.30 -8.71 -5.52
CA GLN A 60 -0.82 -9.25 -6.78
C GLN A 60 0.10 -8.97 -7.96
N ALA A 61 0.62 -7.75 -8.11
CA ALA A 61 1.53 -7.40 -9.21
C ALA A 61 2.81 -8.25 -9.17
N SER A 62 3.37 -8.45 -7.97
CA SER A 62 4.54 -9.30 -7.77
C SER A 62 4.24 -10.77 -8.09
N GLN A 63 3.17 -11.35 -7.53
CA GLN A 63 2.88 -12.77 -7.67
C GLN A 63 2.40 -13.16 -9.08
N GLN A 64 1.60 -12.31 -9.71
CA GLN A 64 0.96 -12.64 -10.99
C GLN A 64 1.80 -12.22 -12.19
N TRP A 65 2.52 -11.11 -12.08
CA TRP A 65 3.20 -10.49 -13.21
C TRP A 65 4.73 -10.39 -13.02
N GLY A 66 5.26 -10.67 -11.83
CA GLY A 66 6.68 -10.46 -11.54
C GLY A 66 7.08 -8.98 -11.52
N ILE A 67 6.11 -8.07 -11.36
CA ILE A 67 6.31 -6.62 -11.46
C ILE A 67 6.41 -6.01 -10.07
N THR A 68 7.46 -5.21 -9.84
CA THR A 68 7.57 -4.39 -8.63
C THR A 68 6.66 -3.16 -8.77
N LEU A 69 5.64 -3.04 -7.91
CA LEU A 69 4.77 -1.87 -7.90
C LEU A 69 5.31 -0.82 -6.92
N PHE A 70 5.70 0.35 -7.43
CA PHE A 70 6.34 1.41 -6.65
C PHE A 70 5.44 2.65 -6.55
N GLY A 71 5.22 3.15 -5.33
CA GLY A 71 4.38 4.31 -5.10
C GLY A 71 4.02 4.50 -3.62
N PRO A 72 3.44 5.66 -3.25
CA PRO A 72 3.13 5.99 -1.85
C PRO A 72 1.97 5.14 -1.33
N VAL A 73 2.24 4.35 -0.29
CA VAL A 73 1.21 3.62 0.46
C VAL A 73 0.69 4.54 1.55
N ARG A 74 -0.62 4.83 1.53
CA ARG A 74 -1.22 5.77 2.48
C ARG A 74 -1.00 5.33 3.92
N ASP A 75 -0.66 6.31 4.75
CA ASP A 75 -0.64 6.14 6.19
C ASP A 75 -2.04 5.90 6.74
N ASP A 76 -2.11 5.35 7.94
CA ASP A 76 -3.37 5.21 8.68
C ASP A 76 -3.87 6.62 9.08
N PRO A 77 -5.00 7.11 8.52
CA PRO A 77 -5.53 8.44 8.84
C PRO A 77 -5.93 8.57 10.31
N GLN A 78 -6.11 7.45 11.03
CA GLN A 78 -6.44 7.43 12.45
C GLN A 78 -5.21 7.37 13.36
N ALA A 79 -3.99 7.23 12.81
CA ALA A 79 -2.77 7.19 13.62
C ALA A 79 -2.64 8.43 14.52
N SER A 80 -2.94 9.62 13.98
CA SER A 80 -2.92 10.88 14.73
C SER A 80 -4.03 11.00 15.79
N LYS A 81 -5.10 10.21 15.67
CA LYS A 81 -6.22 10.19 16.64
C LYS A 81 -5.96 9.28 17.84
N ARG A 82 -4.86 8.53 17.85
CA ARG A 82 -4.49 7.56 18.90
C ARG A 82 -3.13 7.94 19.50
N PRO A 83 -3.04 9.02 20.30
CA PRO A 83 -1.78 9.65 20.67
C PRO A 83 -0.85 8.82 21.59
N GLY A 84 -1.25 7.62 22.02
CA GLY A 84 -0.42 6.78 22.89
C GLY A 84 0.47 5.78 22.17
N PHE A 85 -0.11 4.96 21.29
CA PHE A 85 0.61 3.90 20.60
C PHE A 85 -0.05 3.63 19.24
N ALA A 86 0.74 3.75 18.17
CA ALA A 86 0.41 3.34 16.82
C ALA A 86 0.51 1.81 16.70
N ASN A 87 -0.11 1.23 15.66
CA ASN A 87 -0.05 -0.23 15.45
C ASN A 87 1.38 -0.73 15.22
N GLN A 88 2.27 0.12 14.70
CA GLN A 88 3.69 -0.18 14.49
C GLN A 88 4.50 -0.32 15.78
N ASP A 89 3.98 0.18 16.92
CA ASP A 89 4.65 0.05 18.21
C ASP A 89 4.45 -1.35 18.82
N PHE A 90 3.55 -2.15 18.24
CA PHE A 90 3.26 -3.51 18.70
C PHE A 90 4.10 -4.52 17.93
N HIS A 91 4.74 -5.43 18.67
CA HIS A 91 5.54 -6.49 18.09
C HIS A 91 4.64 -7.66 17.66
N ILE A 92 4.77 -8.08 16.40
CA ILE A 92 3.98 -9.17 15.82
C ILE A 92 4.83 -10.45 15.84
N ASP A 93 4.32 -11.49 16.50
CA ASP A 93 4.86 -12.86 16.38
C ASP A 93 3.92 -13.70 15.52
N TRP A 94 4.31 -13.90 14.26
CA TRP A 94 3.53 -14.68 13.28
C TRP A 94 3.46 -16.16 13.62
N GLN A 95 4.51 -16.71 14.24
CA GLN A 95 4.59 -18.13 14.57
C GLN A 95 3.71 -18.46 15.77
N ALA A 96 3.84 -17.69 16.86
CA ALA A 96 3.01 -17.82 18.05
C ALA A 96 1.60 -17.26 17.86
N ARG A 97 1.37 -16.49 16.78
CA ARG A 97 0.07 -15.87 16.45
C ARG A 97 -0.37 -14.83 17.48
N THR A 98 0.60 -14.11 18.04
CA THR A 98 0.42 -13.16 19.14
C THR A 98 0.96 -11.78 18.82
N LEU A 99 0.48 -10.78 19.56
CA LEU A 99 0.94 -9.41 19.49
C LEU A 99 1.39 -8.96 20.88
N THR A 100 2.57 -8.36 20.99
CA THR A 100 3.07 -7.81 22.26
C THR A 100 3.02 -6.30 22.22
N CYS A 101 2.41 -5.68 23.23
CA CYS A 101 2.34 -4.23 23.33
C CYS A 101 3.65 -3.63 23.86
N PRO A 102 3.87 -2.31 23.71
CA PRO A 102 5.05 -1.62 24.24
C PRO A 102 5.29 -1.81 25.74
N ASN A 103 4.22 -2.07 26.50
CA ASN A 103 4.28 -2.31 27.95
C ASN A 103 4.43 -3.80 28.31
N GLY A 104 4.78 -4.65 27.34
CA GLY A 104 5.14 -6.06 27.57
C GLY A 104 3.97 -7.04 27.70
N VAL A 105 2.71 -6.58 27.61
CA VAL A 105 1.55 -7.48 27.62
C VAL A 105 1.43 -8.17 26.27
N THR A 106 1.31 -9.50 26.27
CA THR A 106 1.06 -10.30 25.06
C THR A 106 -0.43 -10.60 24.89
N SER A 107 -0.92 -10.51 23.66
CA SER A 107 -2.30 -10.85 23.31
C SER A 107 -2.51 -12.36 23.35
N PRO A 108 -3.76 -12.82 23.51
CA PRO A 108 -4.15 -14.16 23.09
C PRO A 108 -3.91 -14.36 21.59
N ALA A 109 -4.01 -15.61 21.14
CA ALA A 109 -3.99 -15.93 19.72
C ALA A 109 -5.06 -15.13 18.95
N TRP A 110 -4.68 -14.59 17.80
CA TRP A 110 -5.57 -13.82 16.94
C TRP A 110 -6.73 -14.67 16.35
N LYS A 111 -7.77 -13.98 15.87
CA LYS A 111 -8.92 -14.63 15.22
C LYS A 111 -9.12 -14.11 13.80
N PRO A 112 -9.32 -14.98 12.79
CA PRO A 112 -9.71 -14.54 11.46
C PRO A 112 -11.01 -13.74 11.50
N THR A 113 -11.09 -12.69 10.69
CA THR A 113 -12.28 -11.85 10.54
C THR A 113 -12.29 -11.20 9.16
N LEU A 114 -13.34 -10.45 8.85
CA LEU A 114 -13.45 -9.64 7.65
C LEU A 114 -13.55 -8.17 8.04
N GLY A 115 -12.74 -7.33 7.40
CA GLY A 115 -12.82 -5.86 7.50
C GLY A 115 -13.00 -5.28 6.11
N ASP A 116 -14.07 -4.52 5.89
CA ASP A 116 -14.44 -3.94 4.59
C ASP A 116 -14.46 -4.98 3.44
N GLY A 117 -14.82 -6.24 3.74
CA GLY A 117 -14.84 -7.35 2.79
C GLY A 117 -13.49 -8.03 2.53
N HIS A 118 -12.42 -7.60 3.20
CA HIS A 118 -11.08 -8.18 3.09
C HIS A 118 -10.72 -9.04 4.31
N PRO A 119 -9.98 -10.15 4.15
CA PRO A 119 -9.45 -10.94 5.26
C PRO A 119 -8.61 -10.08 6.22
N ARG A 120 -8.88 -10.22 7.51
CA ARG A 120 -8.16 -9.56 8.60
C ARG A 120 -7.96 -10.52 9.76
N LEU A 121 -7.04 -10.17 10.65
CA LEU A 121 -6.76 -10.87 11.90
C LEU A 121 -7.11 -9.94 13.05
N SER A 122 -8.11 -10.33 13.83
CA SER A 122 -8.59 -9.61 15.00
C SER A 122 -7.73 -9.95 16.21
N VAL A 123 -7.12 -8.93 16.82
CA VAL A 123 -6.26 -9.04 18.00
C VAL A 123 -6.85 -8.22 19.12
N LEU A 124 -7.45 -8.87 20.12
CA LEU A 124 -8.02 -8.21 21.29
C LEU A 124 -7.16 -8.48 22.53
N PHE A 125 -6.59 -7.43 23.10
CA PHE A 125 -5.81 -7.53 24.32
C PHE A 125 -6.69 -7.84 25.54
N PRO A 126 -6.14 -8.53 26.57
CA PRO A 126 -6.90 -8.86 27.77
C PRO A 126 -7.39 -7.60 28.48
N ARG A 127 -8.71 -7.50 28.70
CA ARG A 127 -9.35 -6.34 29.34
C ARG A 127 -8.73 -5.98 30.69
N LYS A 128 -8.48 -6.99 31.54
CA LYS A 128 -7.88 -6.80 32.87
C LYS A 128 -6.51 -6.13 32.78
N ALA A 129 -5.62 -6.66 31.94
CA ALA A 129 -4.29 -6.10 31.73
C ALA A 129 -4.34 -4.66 31.20
N CYS A 130 -5.22 -4.37 30.24
CA CYS A 130 -5.40 -3.00 29.74
C CYS A 130 -6.04 -2.06 30.77
N ARG A 131 -6.87 -2.56 31.69
CA ARG A 131 -7.49 -1.77 32.75
C ARG A 131 -6.49 -1.36 33.83
N GLU A 132 -5.59 -2.27 34.19
CA GLU A 132 -4.57 -2.07 35.23
C GLU A 132 -3.31 -1.34 34.69
N CYS A 133 -3.24 -1.12 33.38
CA CYS A 133 -2.11 -0.46 32.71
C CYS A 133 -2.09 1.06 32.95
N ALA A 134 -0.93 1.60 33.36
CA ALA A 134 -0.74 3.03 33.60
C ALA A 134 -0.97 3.90 32.35
N ASP A 135 -0.65 3.41 31.15
CA ASP A 135 -0.86 4.13 29.90
C ASP A 135 -2.25 3.92 29.29
N ARG A 136 -3.21 3.34 30.01
CA ARG A 136 -4.58 3.07 29.52
C ARG A 136 -5.21 4.28 28.84
N LEU A 137 -5.12 5.46 29.46
CA LEU A 137 -5.70 6.70 28.92
C LEU A 137 -5.07 7.11 27.58
N LYS A 138 -3.79 6.84 27.38
CA LYS A 138 -3.09 7.11 26.10
C LYS A 138 -3.34 6.01 25.07
N CYS A 139 -3.42 4.75 25.52
CA CYS A 139 -3.49 3.56 24.67
C CYS A 139 -4.91 3.25 24.18
N THR A 140 -5.86 3.04 25.09
CA THR A 140 -7.25 2.70 24.74
C THR A 140 -8.17 3.91 24.83
N GLY A 141 -7.76 4.98 25.51
CA GLY A 141 -8.64 6.09 25.85
C GLY A 141 -9.64 5.70 26.94
N ASN A 142 -10.74 6.46 27.05
CA ASN A 142 -11.81 6.23 28.02
C ASN A 142 -12.88 5.25 27.49
N VAL A 143 -12.47 4.13 26.91
CA VAL A 143 -13.39 3.07 26.47
C VAL A 143 -13.70 2.15 27.64
N ASP A 144 -14.98 2.04 27.98
CA ASP A 144 -15.56 1.31 29.13
C ASP A 144 -15.00 -0.12 29.28
N GLY A 145 -13.92 -0.27 30.07
CA GLY A 145 -13.32 -1.56 30.38
C GLY A 145 -12.81 -2.40 29.20
N MET A 146 -12.81 -1.90 27.97
CA MET A 146 -12.38 -2.66 26.79
C MET A 146 -10.84 -2.73 26.71
N GLY A 147 -10.36 -3.86 26.18
CA GLY A 147 -8.95 -4.03 25.84
C GLY A 147 -8.63 -3.34 24.51
N ARG A 148 -7.34 -3.08 24.27
CA ARG A 148 -6.89 -2.57 22.97
C ARG A 148 -7.26 -3.59 21.88
N HIS A 149 -7.90 -3.12 20.82
CA HIS A 149 -8.26 -3.93 19.66
C HIS A 149 -7.45 -3.48 18.45
N ILE A 150 -6.70 -4.40 17.86
CA ILE A 150 -5.90 -4.18 16.67
C ILE A 150 -6.35 -5.16 15.59
N PHE A 151 -6.43 -4.67 14.35
CA PHE A 151 -6.65 -5.50 13.18
C PHE A 151 -5.36 -5.55 12.37
N LEU A 152 -4.90 -6.76 12.09
CA LEU A 152 -3.79 -7.00 11.17
C LEU A 152 -4.31 -7.50 9.82
N MET A 153 -3.54 -7.29 8.77
CA MET A 153 -3.71 -8.01 7.51
C MET A 153 -3.08 -9.41 7.61
N PRO A 154 -3.41 -10.32 6.68
CA PRO A 154 -2.61 -11.52 6.45
C PRO A 154 -1.13 -11.17 6.30
N GLN A 155 -0.26 -12.08 6.76
CA GLN A 155 1.17 -11.86 6.90
C GLN A 155 1.83 -11.17 5.70
N PRO A 156 1.68 -11.67 4.45
CA PRO A 156 2.38 -11.07 3.31
C PRO A 156 1.99 -9.61 3.10
N LEU A 157 0.71 -9.28 3.30
CA LEU A 157 0.19 -7.93 3.11
C LEU A 157 0.61 -6.99 4.26
N GLN A 158 0.67 -7.51 5.49
CA GLN A 158 1.10 -6.74 6.66
C GLN A 158 2.59 -6.39 6.57
N GLU A 159 3.42 -7.33 6.13
CA GLU A 159 4.86 -7.13 5.91
C GLU A 159 5.09 -6.12 4.79
N ILE A 160 4.42 -6.28 3.64
CA ILE A 160 4.46 -5.30 2.53
C ILE A 160 4.10 -3.89 3.03
N GLN A 161 3.00 -3.74 3.77
CA GLN A 161 2.62 -2.41 4.27
C GLN A 161 3.66 -1.82 5.21
N THR A 162 4.21 -2.64 6.11
CA THR A 162 5.19 -2.19 7.11
C THR A 162 6.48 -1.75 6.42
N GLN A 163 6.99 -2.57 5.49
CA GLN A 163 8.19 -2.27 4.71
C GLN A 163 8.01 -1.01 3.87
N HIS A 164 6.96 -0.93 3.05
CA HIS A 164 6.73 0.24 2.17
C HIS A 164 6.57 1.53 2.97
N ARG A 165 5.91 1.48 4.12
CA ARG A 165 5.78 2.66 5.01
C ARG A 165 7.10 3.05 5.65
N ALA A 166 7.97 2.11 5.99
CA ALA A 166 9.31 2.43 6.47
C ALA A 166 10.14 3.09 5.35
N GLU A 167 10.16 2.48 4.17
CA GLU A 167 10.94 2.97 3.02
C GLU A 167 10.51 4.38 2.58
N GLN A 168 9.21 4.68 2.53
CA GLN A 168 8.71 5.99 2.09
C GLN A 168 9.10 7.17 3.01
N THR A 169 9.58 6.89 4.23
CA THR A 169 10.12 7.93 5.12
C THR A 169 11.55 8.36 4.74
N THR A 170 12.24 7.57 3.92
CA THR A 170 13.63 7.83 3.54
C THR A 170 13.75 8.92 2.48
N ALA A 171 14.85 9.68 2.51
CA ALA A 171 15.12 10.69 1.48
C ALA A 171 15.33 10.04 0.09
N GLU A 172 15.91 8.85 0.05
CA GLU A 172 16.13 8.11 -1.19
C GLU A 172 14.81 7.74 -1.87
N TRP A 173 13.86 7.18 -1.13
CA TRP A 173 12.55 6.84 -1.66
C TRP A 173 11.85 8.08 -2.23
N ARG A 174 11.89 9.21 -1.50
CA ARG A 174 11.30 10.47 -1.97
C ARG A 174 11.94 10.97 -3.25
N ARG A 175 13.27 10.85 -3.38
CA ARG A 175 14.00 11.20 -4.62
C ARG A 175 13.59 10.30 -5.79
N ARG A 176 13.52 8.98 -5.57
CA ARG A 176 13.07 8.03 -6.60
C ARG A 176 11.65 8.35 -7.05
N TYR A 177 10.73 8.60 -6.12
CA TYR A 177 9.34 8.91 -6.44
C TYR A 177 9.15 10.30 -7.08
N ALA A 178 10.05 11.26 -6.81
CA ALA A 178 9.99 12.60 -7.41
C ALA A 178 10.12 12.61 -8.94
N ILE A 179 10.63 11.55 -9.57
CA ILE A 179 10.65 11.39 -11.03
C ILE A 179 9.23 11.58 -11.60
N ARG A 180 8.21 11.07 -10.90
CA ARG A 180 6.80 11.25 -11.28
C ARG A 180 6.33 12.71 -11.16
N ALA A 181 6.88 13.48 -10.22
CA ALA A 181 6.58 14.92 -10.04
C ALA A 181 7.30 15.83 -11.05
N GLY A 182 8.44 15.38 -11.60
CA GLY A 182 9.23 16.10 -12.61
C GLY A 182 8.52 16.34 -13.96
N LEU A 183 7.34 15.76 -14.16
CA LEU A 183 6.50 15.97 -15.34
C LEU A 183 5.53 17.17 -15.21
N ARG A 184 5.56 17.93 -14.10
CA ARG A 184 4.72 19.14 -13.91
C ARG A 184 5.47 20.47 -13.87
N SER A 185 6.81 20.50 -13.91
CA SER A 185 7.59 21.74 -13.79
C SER A 185 8.16 22.29 -15.10
N HIS A 186 7.96 21.63 -16.25
CA HIS A 186 8.13 22.32 -17.54
C HIS A 186 6.85 23.10 -17.85
N GLY A 187 6.90 24.39 -17.51
CA GLY A 187 5.85 25.35 -17.84
C GLY A 187 5.66 25.46 -19.34
N LEU A 188 4.65 24.76 -19.86
CA LEU A 188 3.98 25.15 -21.09
C LEU A 188 2.75 25.95 -20.69
N ARG A 189 2.81 27.24 -21.03
CA ARG A 189 1.73 28.22 -20.91
C ARG A 189 0.43 27.62 -21.43
N HIS A 190 -0.67 27.98 -20.77
CA HIS A 190 -2.02 27.81 -21.29
C HIS A 190 -2.10 28.38 -22.71
N GLY A 191 -2.01 27.50 -23.70
CA GLY A 191 -2.38 27.73 -25.08
C GLY A 191 -3.58 26.83 -25.36
N ALA A 192 -4.69 27.45 -25.74
CA ALA A 192 -5.93 26.79 -26.14
C ALA A 192 -5.66 25.62 -27.10
N CYS A 193 -6.51 24.60 -27.00
CA CYS A 193 -6.56 23.50 -27.95
C CYS A 193 -6.93 24.03 -29.35
N PRO A 194 -6.19 23.67 -30.40
CA PRO A 194 -6.83 23.34 -31.65
C PRO A 194 -6.21 22.04 -32.16
N TRP A 195 -6.82 20.89 -31.82
CA TRP A 195 -6.59 19.73 -32.68
C TRP A 195 -7.64 19.78 -33.79
N PRO A 196 -7.21 19.76 -35.07
CA PRO A 196 -8.14 19.78 -36.19
C PRO A 196 -8.97 18.49 -36.20
N ALA A 197 -10.25 18.68 -36.45
CA ALA A 197 -11.12 17.63 -36.91
C ALA A 197 -10.59 17.07 -38.23
N GLU A 198 -10.66 15.74 -38.34
CA GLU A 198 -10.55 14.95 -39.56
C GLU A 198 -9.16 14.87 -40.20
N LEU A 199 -8.80 13.67 -40.66
CA LEU A 199 -8.77 13.38 -42.09
C LEU A 199 -8.76 11.84 -42.34
N PRO A 200 -9.28 11.40 -43.51
CA PRO A 200 -9.66 10.03 -43.88
C PRO A 200 -8.46 9.25 -44.50
N LEU A 201 -8.54 7.97 -44.89
CA LEU A 201 -9.63 7.04 -45.26
C LEU A 201 -9.47 5.69 -44.55
#